data_AF-L1JDA9-F1
#
_entry.id   AF-L1JDA9-F1
#
_cell.length_a   1.000
_cell.length_b   1.000
_cell.length_c   1.000
_cell.angle_alpha   90.00
_cell.angle_beta   90.00
_cell.angle_gamma   90.00
#
_symmetry.space_group_name_H-M   'P 1'
#
loop_
_entity.id
_entity.type
_entity.pdbx_description
1 polymer ?
#
loop_
_entity_poly.entity_id
_entity_poly.type
_entity_poly.pdbx_seq_one_letter_code
_entity_poly.pdbx_strand_id
1 'polypeptide(L)'
;MQQLLSKEFLYEPLQEIAAKYPDWLAKNKGVIPTEEYEKYSEQFGIIQEICRCYDAEPENVEKIVELMQKMQRCGQPPSEIVKVCLACFLVLL
;
A
#
# COMPACT_ATOMS: atom_id res chain seq x y z
N MET A 1 -10.51 0.88 14.75
CA MET A 1 -9.35 0.83 13.83
C MET A 1 -9.26 -0.51 13.12
N GLN A 2 -9.24 -1.66 13.82
CA GLN A 2 -9.15 -2.99 13.19
C GLN A 2 -10.25 -3.30 12.16
N GLN A 3 -11.49 -2.82 12.35
CA GLN A 3 -12.56 -3.00 11.36
C GLN A 3 -12.28 -2.30 10.02
N LEU A 4 -11.63 -1.13 10.04
CA LEU A 4 -11.25 -0.43 8.81
C LEU A 4 -10.06 -1.10 8.12
N LEU A 5 -9.35 -1.99 8.81
CA LEU A 5 -8.27 -2.81 8.28
C LEU A 5 -8.76 -4.22 7.91
N SER A 6 -10.08 -4.45 7.88
CA SER A 6 -10.60 -5.74 7.46
C SER A 6 -10.52 -5.89 5.94
N LYS A 7 -10.51 -7.15 5.47
CA LYS A 7 -10.54 -7.48 4.05
C LYS A 7 -11.68 -6.77 3.32
N GLU A 8 -12.85 -6.70 3.95
CA GLU A 8 -14.07 -6.11 3.37
C GLU A 8 -13.88 -4.65 2.95
N PHE A 9 -13.10 -3.88 3.70
CA PHE A 9 -12.92 -2.45 3.42
C PHE A 9 -11.63 -2.13 2.68
N LEU A 10 -10.55 -2.90 2.86
CA LEU A 10 -9.25 -2.53 2.31
C LEU A 10 -8.82 -3.34 1.10
N TYR A 11 -9.32 -4.55 0.92
CA TYR A 11 -8.77 -5.43 -0.10
C TYR A 11 -8.97 -4.88 -1.52
N GLU A 12 -10.20 -4.48 -1.87
CA GLU A 12 -10.51 -3.93 -3.19
C GLU A 12 -9.73 -2.62 -3.47
N PRO A 13 -9.72 -1.60 -2.58
CA PRO A 13 -8.91 -0.40 -2.80
C PRO A 13 -7.42 -0.68 -2.98
N LEU A 14 -6.86 -1.63 -2.22
CA LEU A 14 -5.44 -1.98 -2.33
C LEU A 14 -5.14 -2.72 -3.63
N GLN A 15 -6.05 -3.56 -4.14
CA GLN A 15 -5.90 -4.20 -5.45
C GLN A 15 -5.90 -3.17 -6.58
N GLU A 16 -6.78 -2.15 -6.53
CA GLU A 16 -6.78 -1.07 -7.53
C GLU A 16 -5.47 -0.29 -7.53
N ILE A 17 -4.92 0.00 -6.34
CA ILE A 17 -3.63 0.68 -6.19
C ILE A 17 -2.50 -0.21 -6.72
N ALA A 18 -2.49 -1.49 -6.34
CA ALA A 18 -1.50 -2.46 -6.80
C ALA A 18 -1.49 -2.60 -8.32
N ALA A 19 -2.65 -2.48 -8.99
CA ALA A 19 -2.73 -2.54 -10.44
C ALA A 19 -2.10 -1.31 -11.13
N LYS A 20 -2.10 -0.14 -10.47
CA LYS A 20 -1.58 1.13 -11.04
C LYS A 20 -0.09 1.35 -10.78
N TYR A 21 0.45 0.81 -9.69
CA TYR A 21 1.84 1.02 -9.29
C TYR A 21 2.88 0.57 -10.32
N PRO A 22 2.77 -0.60 -10.98
CA PRO A 22 3.77 -1.05 -11.95
C PRO A 22 3.97 -0.04 -13.09
N ASP A 23 2.88 0.47 -13.65
CA ASP A 23 2.92 1.46 -14.73
C ASP A 23 3.51 2.79 -14.25
N TRP A 24 3.16 3.22 -13.03
CA TRP A 24 3.71 4.45 -12.46
C TRP A 24 5.21 4.32 -12.19
N LEU A 25 5.67 3.20 -11.61
CA LEU A 25 7.09 2.90 -11.40
C LEU A 25 7.84 2.80 -12.73
N ALA A 26 7.26 2.20 -13.76
CA ALA A 26 7.90 2.14 -15.07
C ALA A 26 8.10 3.54 -15.67
N LYS A 27 7.09 4.41 -15.59
CA LYS A 27 7.13 5.79 -16.11
C LYS A 27 8.09 6.71 -15.35
N ASN A 28 8.23 6.50 -14.04
CA ASN A 28 9.00 7.40 -13.18
C ASN A 28 10.45 6.94 -12.95
N LYS A 29 10.84 5.77 -13.48
CA LYS A 29 12.21 5.26 -13.34
C LYS A 29 13.22 6.21 -13.97
N GLY A 30 14.12 6.76 -13.15
CA GLY A 30 15.12 7.75 -13.58
C GLY A 30 14.58 9.18 -13.78
N VAL A 31 13.28 9.40 -13.57
CA VAL A 31 12.66 10.73 -13.55
C VAL A 31 12.68 11.31 -12.13
N ILE A 32 12.35 10.48 -11.14
CA ILE A 32 12.41 10.83 -9.72
C ILE A 32 13.75 10.41 -9.10
N PRO A 33 14.16 11.00 -7.97
CA PRO A 33 15.35 10.59 -7.23
C PRO A 33 15.33 9.09 -6.89
N THR A 34 16.48 8.43 -6.99
CA THR A 34 16.60 6.98 -6.73
C THR A 34 16.07 6.58 -5.36
N GLU A 35 16.36 7.36 -4.31
CA GLU A 35 15.88 7.09 -2.96
C GLU A 35 14.33 7.11 -2.88
N GLU A 36 13.70 8.03 -3.60
CA GLU A 36 12.24 8.14 -3.66
C GLU A 36 11.63 6.98 -4.46
N TYR A 37 12.27 6.60 -5.56
CA TYR A 37 11.91 5.44 -6.35
C TYR A 37 11.96 4.14 -5.55
N GLU A 38 13.00 3.96 -4.75
CA GLU A 38 13.17 2.81 -3.87
C GLU A 38 12.06 2.75 -2.81
N LYS A 39 11.74 3.88 -2.17
CA LYS A 39 10.62 3.99 -1.21
C LYS A 39 9.28 3.60 -1.85
N TYR A 40 8.98 4.08 -3.06
CA TYR A 40 7.74 3.72 -3.77
C TYR A 40 7.73 2.26 -4.22
N SER A 41 8.89 1.71 -4.59
CA SER A 41 9.01 0.29 -4.93
C SER A 41 8.77 -0.60 -3.69
N GLU A 42 9.26 -0.19 -2.52
CA GLU A 42 9.01 -0.87 -1.24
C GLU A 42 7.54 -0.80 -0.85
N GLN A 43 6.91 0.39 -0.94
CA GLN A 43 5.47 0.55 -0.70
C GLN A 43 4.65 -0.40 -1.58
N PHE A 44 4.98 -0.50 -2.87
CA PHE A 44 4.30 -1.43 -3.78
C PHE A 44 4.45 -2.89 -3.32
N GLY A 45 5.65 -3.31 -2.93
CA GLY A 45 5.89 -4.65 -2.40
C GLY A 45 5.05 -4.96 -1.16
N ILE A 46 4.93 -4.00 -0.24
CA ILE A 46 4.10 -4.12 0.97
C ILE A 46 2.61 -4.24 0.61
N ILE A 47 2.11 -3.43 -0.32
CA ILE A 47 0.71 -3.49 -0.77
C ILE A 47 0.40 -4.88 -1.35
N GLN A 48 1.31 -5.43 -2.17
CA GLN A 48 1.14 -6.79 -2.69
C GLN A 48 1.14 -7.85 -1.59
N GLU A 49 1.98 -7.68 -0.57
CA GLU A 49 2.03 -8.58 0.58
C GLU A 49 0.74 -8.52 1.41
N ILE A 50 0.16 -7.33 1.61
CA ILE A 50 -1.12 -7.15 2.26
C ILE A 50 -2.23 -7.86 1.47
N CYS A 51 -2.30 -7.67 0.15
CA CYS A 51 -3.26 -8.37 -0.70
C CYS A 51 -3.12 -9.90 -0.58
N ARG A 52 -1.88 -10.42 -0.63
CA ARG A 52 -1.62 -11.85 -0.43
C ARG A 52 -2.06 -12.33 0.96
N CYS A 53 -1.83 -11.53 2.01
CA CYS A 53 -2.25 -11.85 3.36
C CYS A 53 -3.77 -11.91 3.48
N TYR A 54 -4.50 -10.99 2.85
CA TYR A 54 -5.95 -11.07 2.78
C TYR A 54 -6.47 -12.32 2.06
N ASP A 55 -5.73 -12.86 1.09
CA ASP A 55 -6.13 -14.06 0.36
C ASP A 55 -5.80 -15.36 1.07
N ALA A 56 -4.65 -15.42 1.74
CA ALA A 56 -4.19 -16.63 2.42
C ALA A 56 -4.62 -16.71 3.90
N GLU A 57 -4.59 -15.58 4.61
CA GLU A 57 -4.74 -15.49 6.06
C GLU A 57 -5.59 -14.26 6.45
N PRO A 58 -6.87 -14.15 5.99
CA PRO A 58 -7.69 -12.96 6.21
C PRO A 58 -7.96 -12.63 7.68
N GLU A 59 -7.85 -13.62 8.57
CA GLU A 59 -8.02 -13.44 10.02
C GLU A 59 -6.75 -12.96 10.73
N ASN A 60 -5.60 -12.97 10.04
CA ASN A 60 -4.31 -12.55 10.60
C ASN A 60 -4.17 -11.01 10.58
N VAL A 61 -5.03 -10.35 11.35
CA VAL A 61 -5.10 -8.88 11.45
C VAL A 61 -3.80 -8.30 11.99
N GLU A 62 -3.09 -9.01 12.87
CA GLU A 62 -1.79 -8.58 13.40
C GLU A 62 -0.76 -8.40 12.28
N LYS A 63 -0.65 -9.37 11.37
CA LYS A 63 0.24 -9.28 10.19
C LYS A 63 -0.16 -8.13 9.26
N ILE A 64 -1.46 -7.91 9.04
CA ILE A 64 -1.94 -6.76 8.25
C ILE A 64 -1.51 -5.44 8.91
N VAL A 65 -1.65 -5.32 10.23
CA VAL A 65 -1.24 -4.13 10.99
C VAL A 65 0.28 -3.91 10.89
N GLU A 66 1.09 -4.95 11.03
CA GLU A 66 2.55 -4.86 10.88
C GLU A 66 2.96 -4.38 9.48
N LEU A 67 2.32 -4.90 8.43
CA LEU A 67 2.58 -4.48 7.06
C LEU A 67 2.17 -3.02 6.83
N MET A 68 1.02 -2.60 7.36
CA MET A 68 0.60 -1.20 7.29
C MET A 68 1.56 -0.26 8.01
N GLN A 69 2.08 -0.66 9.18
CA GLN A 69 3.11 0.11 9.90
C GLN A 69 4.43 0.20 9.11
N LYS A 70 4.83 -0.87 8.40
CA LYS A 70 5.98 -0.82 7.50
C LYS A 70 5.73 0.18 6.37
N MET A 71 4.54 0.16 5.76
CA MET A 71 4.17 1.07 4.67
C MET A 71 4.27 2.54 5.10
N GLN A 72 3.86 2.88 6.33
CA GLN A 72 3.99 4.24 6.86
C GLN A 72 5.44 4.74 6.91
N ARG A 73 6.41 3.85 7.18
CA ARG A 73 7.84 4.23 7.24
C ARG A 73 8.40 4.57 5.87
N CYS A 74 7.83 4.01 4.81
CA CYS A 74 8.19 4.35 3.44
C CYS A 74 7.66 5.74 3.02
N GLY A 75 6.85 6.40 3.84
CA GLY A 75 6.31 7.73 3.59
C GLY A 75 4.95 7.73 2.88
N GLN A 76 4.57 8.90 2.37
CA GLN A 76 3.33 9.03 1.62
C GLN A 76 3.47 8.37 0.24
N PRO A 77 2.40 7.79 -0.30
CA PRO A 77 2.36 7.21 -1.63
C PRO A 77 2.19 8.29 -2.71
N PRO A 78 2.49 8.00 -3.99
CA PRO A 78 2.40 8.97 -5.07
C PRO A 78 0.97 9.53 -5.21
N SER A 79 0.84 10.85 -5.26
CA SER A 79 -0.45 11.55 -5.31
C SER A 79 -1.31 11.17 -6.53
N GLU A 80 -0.68 10.77 -7.63
CA GLU A 80 -1.34 10.26 -8.84
C GLU A 80 -2.06 8.92 -8.63
N ILE A 81 -1.55 8.09 -7.72
CA ILE A 81 -2.10 6.77 -7.42
C ILE A 81 -3.18 6.85 -6.33
N VAL A 82 -3.09 7.82 -5.42
CA VAL A 82 -3.77 7.78 -4.11
C VAL A 82 -5.04 8.62 -4.01
N LYS A 83 -5.54 9.18 -5.12
CA LYS A 83 -6.84 9.88 -5.15
C LYS A 83 -8.01 9.08 -4.54
N VAL A 84 -7.87 7.76 -4.37
CA VAL A 84 -8.90 6.84 -3.84
C VAL A 84 -8.68 6.43 -2.37
N CYS A 85 -7.47 6.55 -1.79
CA CYS A 85 -7.10 5.82 -0.57
C CYS A 85 -6.57 6.67 0.59
N LEU A 86 -7.09 7.88 0.77
CA LEU A 86 -6.80 8.71 1.96
C LEU A 86 -7.23 8.01 3.28
N ALA A 87 -8.19 7.09 3.22
CA ALA A 87 -8.66 6.37 4.40
C ALA A 87 -7.63 5.39 4.97
N CYS A 88 -6.77 4.75 4.17
CA CYS A 88 -5.77 3.81 4.68
C CYS A 88 -4.63 4.49 5.44
N PHE A 89 -4.17 5.64 4.96
CA PHE A 89 -3.06 6.37 5.56
C PHE A 89 -3.44 7.16 6.81
N LEU A 90 -4.70 7.62 6.90
CA LEU A 90 -5.19 8.44 8.02
C LEU A 90 -5.59 7.62 9.26
N VAL A 91 -5.81 6.30 9.16
CA VAL A 91 -6.35 5.49 10.28
C VAL A 91 -5.27 5.10 11.31
N LEU A 92 -4.00 5.37 11.02
CA LEU A 92 -2.85 5.11 11.89
C LEU A 92 -2.14 6.41 12.36
N LEU A 93 -2.78 7.57 12.22
CA LEU A 93 -2.35 8.87 12.77
C LEU A 93 -3.32 9.36 13.84
#